data_AF-A0A367PUY0-F1
#
_entry.id   AF-A0A367PUY0-F1
#
_cell.length_a   1.000
_cell.length_b   1.000
_cell.length_c   1.000
_cell.angle_alpha   90.00
_cell.angle_beta   90.00
_cell.angle_gamma   90.00
#
_symmetry.space_group_name_H-M   'P 1'
#
loop_
_entity.id
_entity.type
_entity.pdbx_description
1 polymer ?
#
loop_
_entity_poly.entity_id
_entity_poly.type
_entity_poly.pdbx_seq_one_letter_code
_entity_poly.pdbx_strand_id
1 'polypeptide(L)'
;MVLTQVAIAVEGISDRQLQRNIAAASGILAGLVLNKNLISKILRSEIMPESVIYQQILEEGEAKGKAEGKAETIRKLALNLLRIGMSLEQIAQVTELYHVREIAYDKSNECFR
;
A
#
# COMPACT_ATOMS: atom_id res chain seq x y z
N MET A 1 11.47 28.46 1.23
CA MET A 1 10.17 28.02 0.69
C MET A 1 10.18 27.99 -0.85
N VAL A 2 10.97 27.11 -1.48
CA VAL A 2 10.98 27.00 -2.96
C VAL A 2 9.97 25.95 -3.44
N LEU A 3 9.89 24.82 -2.74
CA LEU A 3 8.93 23.75 -3.06
C LEU A 3 7.46 24.21 -2.96
N THR A 4 7.13 25.03 -1.96
CA THR A 4 5.80 25.63 -1.82
C THR A 4 5.45 26.54 -3.00
N GLN A 5 6.40 27.33 -3.48
CA GLN A 5 6.20 28.20 -4.66
C GLN A 5 6.01 27.38 -5.94
N VAL A 6 6.75 26.29 -6.09
CA VAL A 6 6.61 25.36 -7.21
C VAL A 6 5.24 24.65 -7.16
N ALA A 7 4.78 24.21 -5.99
CA ALA A 7 3.46 23.60 -5.83
C ALA A 7 2.34 24.59 -6.22
N ILE A 8 2.41 25.82 -5.72
CA ILE A 8 1.46 26.89 -6.07
C ILE A 8 1.46 27.17 -7.59
N ALA A 9 2.64 27.19 -8.22
CA ALA A 9 2.75 27.40 -9.67
C ALA A 9 2.11 26.26 -10.49
N VAL A 10 2.22 25.01 -10.03
CA VAL A 10 1.58 23.85 -10.65
C VAL A 10 0.06 23.84 -10.39
N GLU A 11 -0.37 24.25 -9.21
CA GLU A 11 -1.79 24.39 -8.85
C GLU A 11 -2.47 25.51 -9.65
N GLY A 12 -1.73 26.57 -10.01
CA GLY A 12 -2.21 27.68 -10.84
C GLY A 12 -2.43 27.35 -12.32
N ILE A 13 -2.07 26.15 -12.79
CA ILE A 13 -2.31 25.70 -14.16
C ILE A 13 -3.81 25.45 -14.36
N SER A 14 -4.46 26.28 -15.19
CA SER A 14 -5.92 26.22 -15.39
C SER A 14 -6.38 24.95 -16.11
N ASP A 15 -5.54 24.37 -16.97
CA ASP A 15 -5.80 23.09 -17.63
C ASP A 15 -5.51 21.90 -16.70
N ARG A 16 -6.58 21.23 -16.26
CA ARG A 16 -6.49 20.07 -15.37
C ARG A 16 -5.79 18.86 -16.01
N GLN A 17 -5.90 18.67 -17.32
CA GLN A 17 -5.24 17.56 -17.99
C GLN A 17 -3.73 17.80 -18.03
N LEU A 18 -3.31 19.02 -18.36
CA LEU A 18 -1.91 19.42 -18.34
C LEU A 18 -1.32 19.34 -16.92
N GLN A 19 -2.03 19.83 -15.91
CA GLN A 19 -1.63 19.73 -14.51
C GLN A 19 -1.40 18.28 -14.06
N ARG A 20 -2.35 17.38 -14.38
CA ARG A 20 -2.22 15.94 -14.06
C ARG A 20 -1.05 15.30 -14.77
N ASN A 21 -0.84 15.61 -16.06
CA ASN A 21 0.26 15.08 -16.84
C ASN A 21 1.61 15.53 -16.28
N ILE A 22 1.74 16.80 -15.87
CA ILE A 22 2.96 17.34 -15.25
C ILE A 22 3.21 16.66 -13.90
N ALA A 23 2.21 16.58 -13.02
CA ALA A 23 2.35 15.92 -11.74
C ALA A 23 2.78 14.44 -11.88
N ALA A 24 2.16 13.71 -12.82
CA ALA A 24 2.50 12.33 -13.10
C ALA A 24 3.92 12.19 -13.69
N ALA A 25 4.28 13.01 -14.68
CA ALA A 25 5.60 12.99 -15.28
C ALA A 25 6.70 13.36 -14.27
N SER A 26 6.47 14.36 -13.43
CA SER A 26 7.37 14.72 -12.33
C SER A 26 7.51 13.58 -11.31
N GLY A 27 6.43 12.88 -10.98
CA GLY A 27 6.48 11.70 -10.10
C GLY A 27 7.28 10.55 -10.69
N ILE A 28 7.10 10.26 -11.98
CA ILE A 28 7.86 9.22 -12.71
C ILE A 28 9.34 9.61 -12.77
N LEU A 29 9.66 10.84 -13.17
CA LEU A 29 11.03 11.34 -13.25
C LEU A 29 11.69 11.37 -11.88
N ALA A 30 10.97 11.76 -10.84
CA ALA A 30 11.46 11.68 -9.46
C ALA A 30 11.82 10.24 -9.10
N GLY A 31 10.95 9.26 -9.41
CA GLY A 31 11.26 7.85 -9.17
C GLY A 31 12.48 7.31 -9.94
N LEU A 32 12.73 7.82 -11.15
CA LEU A 32 13.86 7.41 -11.99
C LEU A 32 15.18 8.09 -11.58
N VAL A 33 15.15 9.40 -11.33
CA VAL A 33 16.33 10.20 -10.97
C VAL A 33 16.72 9.95 -9.50
N LEU A 34 15.72 9.83 -8.63
CA LEU A 34 15.90 9.65 -7.20
C LEU A 34 15.80 8.15 -6.85
N ASN A 35 16.84 7.39 -7.23
CA ASN A 35 16.89 5.97 -6.89
C ASN A 35 17.09 5.75 -5.37
N LYS A 36 16.71 4.57 -4.86
CA LYS A 36 16.78 4.21 -3.43
C LYS A 36 18.16 4.47 -2.80
N ASN A 37 19.24 4.34 -3.56
CA ASN A 37 20.61 4.57 -3.08
C ASN A 37 20.93 6.07 -2.93
N LEU A 38 20.39 6.93 -3.79
CA LEU A 38 20.53 8.38 -3.67
C LEU A 38 19.61 8.92 -2.56
N ILE A 39 18.37 8.43 -2.48
CA ILE A 39 17.43 8.72 -1.36
C ILE A 39 18.09 8.40 -0.03
N SER A 40 18.58 7.18 0.13
CA SER A 40 19.17 6.73 1.40
C SER A 40 20.47 7.45 1.74
N LYS A 41 21.23 7.98 0.77
CA LYS A 41 22.39 8.82 1.05
C LYS A 41 22.03 10.23 1.52
N ILE A 42 20.99 10.83 0.94
CA ILE A 42 20.49 12.16 1.32
C ILE A 42 19.75 12.09 2.66
N LEU A 43 18.95 11.05 2.86
CA LEU A 43 18.17 10.82 4.08
C LEU A 43 18.96 10.07 5.18
N ARG A 44 20.27 9.84 5.00
CA ARG A 44 21.11 9.14 5.99
C ARG A 44 21.47 10.01 7.20
N SER A 45 21.17 11.29 7.15
CA SER A 45 21.47 12.21 8.24
C SER A 45 20.50 11.98 9.40
N GLU A 46 21.04 12.12 10.60
CA GLU A 46 20.49 11.89 11.95
C GLU A 46 19.24 12.76 12.31
N ILE A 47 18.44 13.16 11.32
CA ILE A 47 17.29 14.08 11.41
C ILE A 47 15.97 13.37 11.01
N MET A 48 16.06 12.16 10.45
CA MET A 48 14.89 11.37 10.02
C MET A 48 14.02 10.88 11.19
N PRO A 49 14.57 10.41 12.33
CA PRO A 49 13.76 10.04 13.50
C PRO A 49 12.88 11.18 14.02
N GLU A 50 13.31 12.42 13.85
CA GLU A 50 12.64 13.64 14.31
C GLU A 50 11.62 14.18 13.30
N SER A 51 11.60 13.65 12.07
CA SER A 51 10.65 14.06 11.04
C SER A 51 9.27 13.47 11.32
N VAL A 52 8.33 14.34 11.68
CA VAL A 52 6.91 13.97 11.91
C VAL A 52 6.30 13.31 10.67
N ILE A 53 6.67 13.77 9.46
CA ILE A 53 6.18 13.19 8.20
C ILE A 53 6.73 11.78 7.99
N TYR A 54 8.00 11.53 8.36
CA TYR A 54 8.58 10.19 8.26
C TYR A 54 7.89 9.22 9.24
N GLN A 55 7.67 9.65 10.48
CA GLN A 55 6.97 8.83 11.47
C GLN A 55 5.55 8.49 11.01
N GLN A 56 4.81 9.46 10.45
CA GLN A 56 3.48 9.21 9.91
C GLN A 56 3.50 8.17 8.78
N ILE A 57 4.42 8.29 7.82
CA ILE A 57 4.54 7.33 6.70
C ILE A 57 4.93 5.93 7.23
N LEU A 58 5.80 5.87 8.23
CA LEU A 58 6.22 4.62 8.86
C LEU A 58 5.05 3.95 9.59
N GLU A 59 4.30 4.69 10.40
CA GLU A 59 3.11 4.22 11.12
C GLU A 59 2.03 3.71 10.17
N GLU A 60 1.73 4.46 9.10
CA GLU A 60 0.79 4.03 8.05
C GLU A 60 1.26 2.73 7.38
N GLY A 61 2.57 2.62 7.11
CA GLY A 61 3.20 1.42 6.55
C GLY A 61 3.09 0.20 7.47
N GLU A 62 3.38 0.36 8.76
CA GLU A 62 3.28 -0.71 9.75
C GLU A 62 1.83 -1.16 9.97
N ALA A 63 0.89 -0.22 10.05
CA ALA A 63 -0.54 -0.52 10.18
C ALA A 63 -1.04 -1.33 8.99
N LYS A 64 -0.67 -0.91 7.77
CA LYS A 64 -0.99 -1.63 6.53
C LYS A 64 -0.37 -3.02 6.52
N GLY A 65 0.92 -3.14 6.82
CA GLY A 65 1.62 -4.43 6.85
C GLY A 65 1.04 -5.41 7.88
N LYS A 66 0.62 -4.92 9.05
CA LYS A 66 -0.05 -5.74 10.08
C LYS A 66 -1.43 -6.21 9.63
N ALA A 67 -2.20 -5.36 8.93
CA ALA A 67 -3.49 -5.74 8.38
C ALA A 67 -3.33 -6.80 7.28
N GLU A 68 -2.40 -6.59 6.35
CA GLU A 68 -2.10 -7.53 5.26
C GLU A 68 -1.60 -8.88 5.81
N GLY A 69 -0.67 -8.87 6.76
CA GLY A 69 -0.15 -10.10 7.37
C GLY A 69 -1.23 -10.89 8.14
N LYS A 70 -2.15 -10.21 8.83
CA LYS A 70 -3.32 -10.86 9.46
C LYS A 70 -4.23 -11.49 8.41
N ALA A 71 -4.56 -10.76 7.36
CA ALA A 71 -5.41 -11.26 6.28
C ALA A 71 -4.78 -12.49 5.58
N GLU A 72 -3.47 -12.44 5.30
CA GLU A 72 -2.73 -13.55 4.69
C GLU A 72 -2.71 -14.78 5.61
N THR A 73 -2.48 -14.58 6.92
CA THR A 73 -2.48 -15.68 7.91
C THR A 73 -3.85 -16.34 8.00
N ILE A 74 -4.91 -15.53 8.06
CA ILE A 74 -6.30 -16.02 8.11
C ILE A 74 -6.64 -16.75 6.82
N ARG A 75 -6.23 -16.24 5.65
CA ARG A 75 -6.43 -16.91 4.37
C ARG A 75 -5.73 -18.28 4.33
N LYS A 76 -4.46 -18.35 4.75
CA LYS A 76 -3.70 -19.61 4.83
C LYS A 76 -4.37 -20.60 5.77
N LEU A 77 -4.86 -20.12 6.92
CA LEU A 77 -5.59 -20.93 7.88
C LEU A 77 -6.89 -21.49 7.28
N ALA A 78 -7.72 -20.64 6.66
CA ALA A 78 -8.96 -21.06 6.01
C ALA A 78 -8.71 -22.10 4.90
N LEU A 79 -7.68 -21.91 4.08
CA LEU A 79 -7.29 -22.88 3.05
C LEU A 79 -6.86 -24.23 3.64
N ASN A 80 -6.13 -24.22 4.75
CA ASN A 80 -5.73 -25.45 5.43
C ASN A 80 -6.94 -26.18 6.05
N LEU A 81 -7.89 -25.46 6.64
CA LEU A 81 -9.10 -26.03 7.21
C LEU A 81 -10.00 -26.64 6.14
N LEU A 82 -10.15 -25.97 4.99
CA LEU A 82 -10.85 -26.53 3.82
C LEU A 82 -10.19 -27.83 3.34
N ARG A 83 -8.85 -27.88 3.31
CA ARG A 83 -8.11 -29.08 2.90
C ARG A 83 -8.33 -30.27 3.86
N ILE A 84 -8.61 -30.00 5.13
CA ILE A 84 -8.90 -31.03 6.16
C ILE A 84 -10.37 -31.47 6.12
N GLY A 85 -11.20 -30.85 5.25
CA GLY A 85 -12.59 -31.23 5.05
C GLY A 85 -13.59 -30.49 5.94
N MET A 86 -13.18 -29.37 6.55
CA MET A 86 -14.08 -28.51 7.33
C MET A 86 -15.02 -27.74 6.40
N SER A 87 -16.31 -27.65 6.78
CA SER A 87 -17.30 -26.86 6.02
C SER A 87 -17.07 -25.35 6.15
N LEU A 88 -17.54 -24.58 5.17
CA LEU A 88 -17.38 -23.12 5.14
C LEU A 88 -18.05 -22.45 6.35
N GLU A 89 -19.17 -23.01 6.82
CA GLU A 89 -19.89 -22.56 8.01
C GLU A 89 -19.07 -22.71 9.29
N GLN A 90 -18.35 -23.84 9.43
CA GLN A 90 -17.47 -24.09 10.57
C GLN A 90 -16.22 -23.20 10.53
N ILE A 91 -15.67 -22.95 9.35
CA ILE A 91 -14.52 -22.05 9.19
C ILE A 91 -14.92 -20.62 9.55
N ALA A 92 -16.09 -20.15 9.11
CA ALA A 92 -16.61 -18.81 9.44
C ALA A 92 -16.73 -18.59 10.95
N GLN A 93 -17.23 -19.60 11.68
CA GLN A 93 -17.36 -19.55 13.14
C GLN A 93 -16.00 -19.54 13.86
N VAL A 94 -15.07 -20.39 13.44
CA VAL A 94 -13.75 -20.54 14.11
C VAL A 94 -12.82 -19.36 13.82
N THR A 95 -12.95 -18.74 12.65
CA THR A 95 -12.06 -17.64 12.23
C THR A 95 -12.65 -16.25 12.46
N GLU A 96 -13.84 -16.15 13.07
CA GLU A 96 -14.60 -14.91 13.26
C GLU A 96 -14.85 -14.12 11.95
N LEU A 97 -14.72 -14.80 10.80
CA LEU A 97 -14.90 -14.20 9.49
C LEU A 97 -16.37 -14.19 9.10
N TYR A 98 -17.04 -13.06 9.30
CA TYR A 98 -18.41 -12.85 8.82
C TYR A 98 -18.52 -12.86 7.27
N HIS A 99 -17.40 -12.86 6.53
CA HIS A 99 -17.33 -12.78 5.07
C HIS A 99 -16.41 -13.84 4.41
N VAL A 100 -16.59 -15.12 4.75
CA VAL A 100 -15.85 -16.24 4.08
C VAL A 100 -16.11 -16.29 2.55
N ARG A 101 -17.23 -15.73 2.06
CA ARG A 101 -17.58 -15.72 0.62
C ARG A 101 -16.54 -15.03 -0.27
N GLU A 102 -15.84 -13.99 0.20
CA GLU A 102 -14.86 -13.28 -0.63
C GLU A 102 -13.55 -14.06 -0.80
N ILE A 103 -13.14 -14.84 0.21
CA ILE A 103 -11.89 -15.62 0.18
C ILE A 103 -12.01 -16.81 -0.79
N ALA A 104 -13.20 -17.41 -0.92
CA ALA A 104 -13.45 -18.50 -1.86
C ALA A 104 -13.50 -18.04 -3.32
N TYR A 105 -13.93 -16.79 -3.57
CA TYR A 105 -14.05 -16.21 -4.92
C TYR A 105 -12.69 -15.94 -5.59
N ASP A 106 -11.64 -15.68 -4.81
CA ASP A 106 -10.32 -15.34 -5.36
C ASP A 106 -9.62 -16.56 -5.99
N LYS A 107 -9.89 -17.78 -5.49
CA LYS A 107 -9.38 -19.01 -6.13
C LYS A 107 -10.02 -19.33 -7.49
N SER A 108 -11.19 -18.78 -7.79
CA SER A 108 -11.84 -18.96 -9.10
C SER A 108 -11.14 -18.14 -10.20
N ASN A 109 -10.56 -16.99 -9.84
CA ASN A 109 -9.93 -16.07 -10.79
C ASN A 109 -8.43 -16.34 -11.02
N GLU A 110 -7.74 -17.03 -10.12
CA GLU A 110 -6.37 -17.53 -10.37
C GLU A 110 -6.33 -18.75 -11.31
N CYS A 111 -7.45 -19.44 -11.54
CA CYS A 111 -7.53 -20.58 -12.45
C CYS A 111 -7.86 -20.18 -13.90
N PHE A 112 -8.07 -18.89 -14.19
CA PHE A 112 -8.47 -18.38 -15.51
C PHE A 112 -7.59 -17.24 -16.05
N ARG A 113 -6.32 -17.18 -15.63
CA ARG A 113 -5.29 -16.35 -16.26
C ARG A 113 -4.09 -17.18 -16.68
#